data_AF-A0A8J2ZBU0-F1
#
_entry.id   AF-A0A8J2ZBU0-F1
#
_cell.length_a   1.000
_cell.length_b   1.000
_cell.length_c   1.000
_cell.angle_alpha   90.00
_cell.angle_beta   90.00
_cell.angle_gamma   90.00
#
_symmetry.space_group_name_H-M   'P 1'
#
loop_
_entity.id
_entity.type
_entity.pdbx_description
1 polymer ?
#
loop_
_entity_poly.entity_id
_entity_poly.type
_entity_poly.pdbx_seq_one_letter_code
_entity_poly.pdbx_strand_id
1 'polypeptide(L)' 'MDPITPTTPSRSGGAMLPAAKLWRRVSGRGIEYLAGRLGGVRVLILPKRDGEPGDHSHVLLFAEAPQRGEGGRDA' A
#
# COMPACT_ATOMS: atom_id res chain seq x y z
N MET A 1 -42.90 28.96 -1.34
CA MET A 1 -42.41 27.84 -0.52
C MET A 1 -41.77 26.87 -1.51
N ASP A 2 -40.46 26.96 -1.67
CA ASP A 2 -39.72 26.09 -2.59
C ASP A 2 -39.37 24.77 -1.90
N PRO A 3 -39.48 23.60 -2.57
CA PRO A 3 -39.13 22.33 -1.96
C PRO A 3 -37.61 22.20 -1.87
N ILE A 4 -37.12 22.01 -0.64
CA ILE A 4 -35.75 21.59 -0.34
C ILE A 4 -35.48 20.23 -0.98
N THR A 5 -34.70 20.22 -2.06
CA THR A 5 -34.20 18.98 -2.68
C THR A 5 -33.10 18.41 -1.77
N PRO A 6 -33.20 17.16 -1.30
CA PRO A 6 -32.13 16.56 -0.52
C PRO A 6 -30.89 16.42 -1.41
N THR A 7 -29.89 17.26 -1.18
CA THR A 7 -28.58 17.10 -1.81
C THR A 7 -27.92 15.88 -1.18
N THR A 8 -28.06 14.72 -1.80
CA THR A 8 -27.31 13.53 -1.42
C THR A 8 -25.82 13.88 -1.51
N PRO A 9 -25.03 13.72 -0.43
CA PRO A 9 -23.59 13.90 -0.54
C PRO A 9 -23.08 12.85 -1.52
N SER A 10 -22.63 13.31 -2.69
CA SER A 10 -21.82 12.51 -3.60
C SER A 10 -20.61 12.03 -2.80
N ARG A 11 -20.61 10.76 -2.38
CA ARG A 11 -19.39 10.07 -1.96
C ARG A 11 -18.54 9.89 -3.22
N SER A 12 -17.89 10.95 -3.66
CA SER A 12 -16.77 10.89 -4.59
C SER A 12 -15.54 10.34 -3.86
N GLY A 13 -15.67 9.11 -3.38
CA GLY A 13 -14.54 8.21 -3.17
C GLY A 13 -14.74 7.08 -4.16
N GLY A 14 -14.13 7.18 -5.34
CA GLY A 14 -14.13 6.09 -6.32
C GLY A 14 -13.70 4.79 -5.64
N ALA A 15 -14.15 3.65 -6.16
CA ALA A 15 -13.87 2.32 -5.61
C ALA A 15 -12.39 2.21 -5.21
N MET A 16 -12.12 2.17 -3.91
CA MET A 16 -10.75 2.17 -3.39
C MET A 16 -10.18 0.78 -3.65
N LEU A 17 -9.33 0.67 -4.67
CA LEU A 17 -8.73 -0.60 -5.04
C LEU A 17 -7.69 -0.97 -3.98
N PRO A 18 -7.80 -2.15 -3.33
CA PRO A 18 -6.76 -2.62 -2.43
C PRO A 18 -5.47 -2.84 -3.24
N ALA A 19 -4.48 -1.96 -3.06
CA ALA A 19 -3.24 -2.00 -3.83
C ALA A 19 -2.38 -3.23 -3.46
N ALA A 20 -2.18 -3.49 -2.16
CA ALA A 20 -1.34 -4.59 -1.71
C ALA A 20 -1.79 -5.14 -0.35
N LYS A 21 -1.55 -6.43 -0.11
CA LYS A 21 -1.61 -7.02 1.23
C LYS A 21 -0.25 -6.83 1.90
N LEU A 22 -0.16 -5.81 2.74
CA LEU A 22 1.04 -5.50 3.52
C LEU A 22 0.91 -6.00 4.95
N TRP A 23 2.03 -6.42 5.52
CA TRP A 23 2.13 -6.92 6.89
C TRP A 23 3.05 -6.02 7.68
N ARG A 24 2.65 -5.71 8.92
CA ARG A 24 3.50 -5.01 9.88
C ARG A 24 4.66 -5.91 10.31
N ARG A 25 5.85 -5.36 10.33
CA ARG A 25 7.10 -6.00 10.76
C ARG A 25 7.86 -5.05 11.66
N VAL A 26 8.74 -5.61 12.48
CA VAL A 26 9.65 -4.84 13.35
C VAL A 26 11.06 -5.24 13.00
N SER A 27 11.94 -4.26 12.81
CA SER A 27 13.36 -4.49 12.53
C SER A 27 14.11 -4.90 13.81
N GLY A 28 15.34 -5.40 13.67
CA GLY A 28 16.19 -5.70 14.83
C GLY A 28 16.52 -4.48 15.71
N ARG A 29 16.27 -3.25 15.22
CA ARG A 29 16.43 -2.00 15.97
C ARG A 29 15.12 -1.46 16.54
N GLY A 30 14.03 -2.23 16.48
CA GLY A 30 12.71 -1.83 17.02
C GLY A 30 11.88 -0.93 16.09
N ILE A 31 12.38 -0.59 14.89
CA ILE A 31 11.63 0.24 13.94
C ILE A 31 10.53 -0.58 13.27
N GLU A 32 9.28 -0.10 13.34
CA GLU A 32 8.14 -0.69 12.64
C GLU A 32 8.14 -0.31 11.16
N TYR A 33 7.76 -1.26 10.29
CA TYR A 33 7.64 -1.05 8.86
C TYR A 33 6.58 -1.97 8.25
N LEU A 34 6.13 -1.66 7.04
CA LEU A 34 5.22 -2.53 6.29
C LEU A 34 5.96 -3.26 5.17
N ALA A 35 5.64 -4.53 4.97
CA ALA A 35 6.23 -5.35 3.93
C ALA A 35 5.17 -6.23 3.25
N GLY A 36 5.27 -6.40 1.93
CA GLY A 36 4.37 -7.29 1.21
C GLY A 36 4.70 -7.40 -0.27
N ARG A 37 3.69 -7.73 -1.07
CA ARG A 37 3.79 -7.80 -2.52
C ARG A 37 2.73 -6.93 -3.18
N LEU A 38 3.12 -6.33 -4.30
CA LEU A 38 2.27 -5.65 -5.25
C LEU A 38 2.57 -6.27 -6.63
N GLY A 39 1.70 -7.14 -7.12
CA GLY A 39 1.96 -7.89 -8.36
C GLY A 39 3.29 -8.67 -8.32
N GLY A 40 4.19 -8.37 -9.26
CA GLY A 40 5.51 -8.98 -9.41
C GLY A 40 6.62 -8.36 -8.57
N VAL A 41 6.33 -7.40 -7.69
CA VAL A 41 7.36 -6.74 -6.86
C VAL A 41 7.11 -6.92 -5.36
N ARG A 42 8.20 -7.01 -4.60
CA ARG A 42 8.20 -6.88 -3.15
C ARG A 42 8.20 -5.40 -2.84
N VAL A 43 7.36 -5.01 -1.89
CA VAL A 43 7.23 -3.63 -1.44
C VAL A 43 7.62 -3.56 0.03
N LEU A 44 8.41 -2.54 0.36
CA LEU A 44 8.70 -2.12 1.74
C LEU A 44 8.26 -0.67 1.92
N ILE A 45 7.59 -0.37 3.03
CA ILE A 45 7.24 0.99 3.42
C ILE A 45 7.90 1.26 4.77
N LEU A 46 8.89 2.15 4.75
CA LEU A 46 9.64 2.58 5.92
C LEU A 46 9.19 3.98 6.34
N PRO A 47 9.13 4.30 7.64
CA PRO A 47 8.98 5.67 8.07
C PRO A 47 10.14 6.50 7.55
N LYS A 48 9.87 7.76 7.21
CA LYS A 48 10.90 8.73 6.85
C LYS A 48 11.92 8.85 7.98
N ARG A 49 13.21 8.95 7.64
CA ARG A 49 14.27 9.14 8.63
C ARG A 49 14.36 10.60 9.06
N ASP A 50 14.76 10.81 10.31
CA ASP A 50 15.02 12.16 10.82
C ASP A 50 16.10 12.85 9.98
N GLY A 51 15.83 14.10 9.59
CA GLY A 51 16.75 14.90 8.76
C GLY A 51 16.72 14.57 7.26
N GLU A 52 15.91 13.61 6.80
CA GLU A 52 15.73 13.33 5.38
C GLU A 52 14.98 14.50 4.69
N PRO A 53 15.44 15.01 3.53
CA PRO A 53 14.75 16.09 2.81
C PRO A 53 13.45 15.60 2.16
N GLY A 54 12.51 16.51 1.88
CA GLY A 54 11.27 16.21 1.14
C GLY A 54 10.00 16.20 2.00
N ASP A 55 8.85 16.37 1.34
CA ASP A 55 7.52 16.37 1.96
C ASP A 55 6.85 14.99 1.81
N HIS A 56 7.36 14.02 2.56
CA HIS A 56 6.82 12.67 2.62
C HIS A 56 6.83 12.15 4.05
N SER A 57 5.93 11.22 4.36
CA SER A 57 5.90 10.54 5.66
C SER A 57 6.65 9.20 5.64
N HIS A 58 6.76 8.58 4.47
CA HIS A 58 7.31 7.24 4.30
C HIS A 58 8.12 7.13 3.00
N VAL A 59 9.08 6.23 3.01
CA VAL A 59 9.84 5.82 1.84
C VAL A 59 9.34 4.47 1.36
N LEU A 60 9.01 4.38 0.08
CA LEU A 60 8.60 3.15 -0.58
C LEU A 60 9.78 2.55 -1.34
N LEU A 61 10.12 1.30 -1.03
CA LEU A 61 11.16 0.55 -1.71
C LEU A 61 10.53 -0.61 -2.47
N PHE A 62 10.94 -0.76 -3.73
CA PHE A 62 10.54 -1.86 -4.59
C PHE A 62 11.74 -2.75 -4.85
N ALA A 63 11.53 -4.06 -4.79
CA ALA A 63 12.46 -5.04 -5.27
C ALA A 63 11.73 -6.04 -6.15
N GLU A 64 12.42 -6.60 -7.14
CA GLU A 64 11.88 -7.68 -7.94
C GLU A 64 11.45 -8.84 -7.02
N ALA A 65 10.27 -9.39 -7.28
CA ALA A 65 9.81 -10.59 -6.62
C ALA A 65 9.79 -11.70 -7.68
N PRO A 66 10.52 -12.81 -7.47
CA PRO A 66 10.42 -13.95 -8.37
C PRO A 66 8.94 -14.28 -8.57
N GLN A 67 8.50 -14.38 -9.82
CA GLN A 67 7.17 -14.90 -10.09
C GLN A 67 7.10 -16.27 -9.43
N ARG A 68 6.08 -16.48 -8.60
CA ARG A 68 5.87 -17.81 -8.04
C ARG A 68 5.52 -18.64 -9.26
N GLY A 69 6.50 -19.43 -9.74
CA GLY A 69 6.33 -20.20 -10.96
C GLY A 69 5.01 -20.93 -10.91
N GLU A 70 4.34 -21.00 -12.05
CA GLU A 70 3.22 -21.91 -12.31
C GLU A 70 3.73 -23.35 -12.15
N GLY A 71 3.96 -23.74 -10.90
CA GLY A 71 4.43 -25.06 -10.52
C GLY A 71 3.22 -25.94 -10.24
N GLY A 72 2.73 -26.60 -11.29
CA GLY A 72 2.06 -27.90 -11.17
C GLY A 72 0.54 -27.90 -11.34
N ARG A 73 0.06 -27.69 -12.57
CA ARG A 73 -1.11 -28.40 -13.08
C ARG A 73 -0.77 -28.94 -14.47
N ASP A 74 0.14 -29.90 -14.50
CA ASP A 74 0.27 -30.86 -15.59
C ASP A 74 0.83 -32.15 -14.98
N ALA A 75 0.18 -33.28 -15.34
CA ALA A 75 0.33 -34.67 -14.89
C ALA A 75 -0.52 -35.11 -13.69
#